data_AF-A0A3L7YY09-F1
#
_entry.id   AF-A0A3L7YY09-F1
#
_cell.length_a   1.000
_cell.length_b   1.000
_cell.length_c   1.000
_cell.angle_alpha   90.00
_cell.angle_beta   90.00
_cell.angle_gamma   90.00
#
_symmetry.space_group_name_H-M   'P 1'
#
loop_
_entity.id
_entity.type
_entity.pdbx_description
1 polymer ?
#
loop_
_entity_poly.entity_id
_entity_poly.type
_entity_poly.pdbx_seq_one_letter_code
_entity_poly.pdbx_strand_id
1 'polypeptide(L)'
;MTGEEVKHGATGAEGTAVASVGGMRAWIDVMRHLEPIMADYERIFDAWGSGGVDGLVIGPLAFEDKSFTFDPNPDVYRRFGVEPPPANTQDSLWWKLPATDVRGTWRRPDADGRDTASVPTDLRERRALLTRMIEAAKARGWQVWLFCPHYGVGPGSRGPILVDEQTRRVNAARLVDAMEAYPMADGALFDGPEWGYEIAPFHQNARSSIFNDLPESVAEGAARMGFDYARMVGAKDRLFARLHALDDRTIDIWGDRSGGFMGGFGLLGGDPALAEWIAFRTTAVTETFSQIKEMANANSNRKIPIACGPRSAAWSSMAGYDYEALGKVLDRMFPKHYFWHRGFDGLYGSVARFVETLRTWNPGVSEVGALKFVTSVFGIDLPEVHSLRDFDRGFPQAFFDTIVVRETTRAIAAMGGDAERVVPWVDSGRKPHDGDPFTAHDLDRMLEAAQGAGLRRFLYHHHGNLTPGDWAVISARCGTPWQSTTSPIWSLEGYIGAYSMRGYHPPDLATL
;
A
#
# COMPACT_ATOMS: atom_id res chain seq x y z
N MET A 1 24.49 -74.60 -16.58
CA MET A 1 23.23 -74.69 -17.34
C MET A 1 22.44 -73.45 -17.02
N THR A 2 22.16 -72.66 -18.07
CA THR A 2 21.19 -71.52 -18.19
C THR A 2 21.30 -70.41 -17.12
N GLY A 3 21.72 -69.18 -17.41
CA GLY A 3 21.54 -68.38 -18.62
C GLY A 3 20.08 -67.92 -18.68
N GLU A 4 19.76 -66.77 -18.09
CA GLU A 4 18.43 -66.16 -18.21
C GLU A 4 18.52 -64.77 -18.86
N GLU A 5 17.97 -64.74 -20.08
CA GLU A 5 17.76 -63.59 -20.94
C GLU A 5 16.66 -62.68 -20.38
N VAL A 6 16.88 -61.38 -20.56
CA VAL A 6 15.88 -60.34 -20.43
C VAL A 6 14.89 -60.42 -21.60
N LYS A 7 13.59 -60.54 -21.31
CA LYS A 7 12.50 -60.22 -22.25
C LYS A 7 11.53 -59.20 -21.66
N HIS A 8 11.16 -58.27 -22.53
CA HIS A 8 10.32 -57.09 -22.33
C HIS A 8 8.90 -57.39 -21.84
N GLY A 9 8.36 -56.47 -21.02
CA GLY A 9 6.94 -56.24 -20.81
C GLY A 9 6.69 -54.73 -20.70
N ALA A 10 5.89 -54.20 -21.61
CA ALA A 10 5.55 -52.77 -21.72
C ALA A 10 4.47 -52.36 -20.73
N THR A 11 4.56 -51.16 -20.14
CA THR A 11 3.39 -50.38 -19.67
C THR A 11 3.75 -48.90 -19.49
N GLY A 12 2.92 -48.03 -20.06
CA GLY A 12 2.54 -46.75 -19.45
C GLY A 12 3.49 -45.56 -19.66
N ALA A 13 3.21 -44.79 -20.71
CA ALA A 13 3.61 -43.39 -20.75
C ALA A 13 2.81 -42.60 -19.70
N GLU A 14 3.38 -42.40 -18.52
CA GLU A 14 2.95 -41.35 -17.60
C GLU A 14 3.76 -40.10 -17.91
N GLY A 15 3.08 -39.13 -18.54
CA GLY A 15 3.57 -37.78 -18.68
C GLY A 15 3.79 -37.19 -17.29
N THR A 16 5.05 -37.12 -16.88
CA THR A 16 5.47 -36.23 -15.82
C THR A 16 5.08 -34.81 -16.23
N ALA A 17 4.06 -34.28 -15.56
CA ALA A 17 3.71 -32.88 -15.61
C ALA A 17 4.97 -32.09 -15.25
N VAL A 18 5.60 -31.49 -16.27
CA VAL A 18 6.62 -30.47 -16.07
C VAL A 18 5.88 -29.32 -15.39
N ALA A 19 6.11 -29.13 -14.09
CA ALA A 19 5.69 -27.92 -13.40
C ALA A 19 6.28 -26.75 -14.20
N SER A 20 5.43 -25.96 -14.86
CA SER A 20 5.88 -24.73 -15.48
C SER A 20 6.55 -23.90 -14.40
N VAL A 21 7.74 -23.38 -14.67
CA VAL A 21 8.36 -22.35 -13.84
C VAL A 21 7.46 -21.12 -14.02
N GLY A 22 6.37 -21.07 -13.23
CA GLY A 22 5.26 -20.16 -13.45
C GLY A 22 5.71 -18.70 -13.33
N GLY A 23 5.39 -17.90 -14.36
CA GLY A 23 5.59 -16.46 -14.37
C GLY A 23 4.89 -15.76 -13.20
N MET A 24 5.15 -14.46 -13.04
CA MET A 24 4.47 -13.66 -12.02
C MET A 24 2.97 -13.57 -12.32
N ARG A 25 2.17 -13.18 -11.34
CA ARG A 25 0.76 -12.81 -11.54
C ARG A 25 0.53 -11.39 -11.08
N ALA A 26 -0.35 -10.68 -11.77
CA ALA A 26 -0.66 -9.30 -11.46
C ALA A 26 -2.06 -9.18 -10.86
N TRP A 27 -2.20 -8.36 -9.85
CA TRP A 27 -3.49 -7.77 -9.48
C TRP A 27 -3.50 -6.31 -9.90
N ILE A 28 -4.69 -5.77 -10.17
CA ILE A 28 -4.88 -4.36 -10.47
C ILE A 28 -5.71 -3.71 -9.38
N ASP A 29 -5.25 -2.57 -8.88
CA ASP A 29 -6.04 -1.71 -8.01
C ASP A 29 -6.87 -0.72 -8.82
N VAL A 30 -8.20 -0.85 -8.72
CA VAL A 30 -9.14 0.09 -9.34
C VAL A 30 -9.49 1.28 -8.44
N MET A 31 -9.12 1.19 -7.16
CA MET A 31 -9.23 2.21 -6.15
C MET A 31 -10.54 3.03 -6.20
N ARG A 32 -10.42 4.35 -6.36
CA ARG A 32 -11.48 5.39 -6.32
C ARG A 32 -12.02 5.80 -7.69
N HIS A 33 -11.57 5.13 -8.76
CA HIS A 33 -11.84 5.51 -10.14
C HIS A 33 -12.52 4.33 -10.83
N LEU A 34 -13.69 3.97 -10.31
CA LEU A 34 -14.42 2.76 -10.68
C LEU A 34 -15.15 2.93 -12.00
N GLU A 35 -15.76 4.10 -12.20
CA GLU A 35 -16.69 4.41 -13.28
C GLU A 35 -16.09 4.11 -14.66
N PRO A 36 -14.82 4.48 -14.96
CA PRO A 36 -14.27 4.21 -16.27
C PRO A 36 -14.05 2.71 -16.51
N ILE A 37 -13.73 1.94 -15.46
CA ILE A 37 -13.66 0.48 -15.60
C ILE A 37 -15.05 -0.12 -15.76
N MET A 38 -16.02 0.33 -14.97
CA MET A 38 -17.41 -0.12 -15.04
C MET A 38 -18.04 0.12 -16.42
N ALA A 39 -17.63 1.18 -17.12
CA ALA A 39 -18.13 1.55 -18.44
C ALA A 39 -17.84 0.49 -19.53
N ASP A 40 -16.76 -0.28 -19.39
CA ASP A 40 -16.23 -1.19 -20.42
C ASP A 40 -15.47 -2.40 -19.82
N TYR A 41 -15.96 -2.90 -18.68
CA TYR A 41 -15.22 -3.89 -17.90
C TYR A 41 -15.01 -5.21 -18.65
N GLU A 42 -15.90 -5.60 -19.57
CA GLU A 42 -15.78 -6.86 -20.29
C GLU A 42 -14.53 -6.90 -21.16
N ARG A 43 -14.36 -5.89 -22.02
CA ARG A 43 -13.17 -5.76 -22.87
C ARG A 43 -11.91 -5.56 -22.04
N ILE A 44 -11.98 -4.69 -21.01
CA ILE A 44 -10.84 -4.41 -20.13
C ILE A 44 -10.40 -5.69 -19.41
N PHE A 45 -11.33 -6.47 -18.85
CA PHE A 45 -11.00 -7.71 -18.15
C PHE A 45 -10.48 -8.80 -19.06
N ASP A 46 -10.93 -8.85 -20.32
CA ASP A 46 -10.36 -9.78 -21.30
C ASP A 46 -8.91 -9.43 -21.63
N ALA A 47 -8.62 -8.14 -21.85
CA ALA A 47 -7.26 -7.67 -22.08
C ALA A 47 -6.36 -7.87 -20.85
N TRP A 48 -6.85 -7.53 -19.66
CA TRP A 48 -6.15 -7.72 -18.40
C TRP A 48 -5.88 -9.20 -18.11
N GLY A 49 -6.88 -10.06 -18.29
CA GLY A 49 -6.75 -11.51 -18.10
C GLY A 49 -5.73 -12.12 -19.06
N SER A 50 -5.75 -11.69 -20.33
CA SER A 50 -4.73 -12.09 -21.32
C SER A 50 -3.32 -11.66 -20.89
N GLY A 51 -3.18 -10.50 -20.26
CA GLY A 51 -1.92 -9.99 -19.70
C GLY A 51 -1.52 -10.62 -18.35
N GLY A 52 -2.24 -11.63 -17.86
CA GLY A 52 -1.89 -12.33 -16.62
C GLY A 52 -2.43 -11.68 -15.34
N VAL A 53 -3.44 -10.82 -15.45
CA VAL A 53 -4.17 -10.33 -14.28
C VAL A 53 -5.10 -11.43 -13.76
N ASP A 54 -4.98 -11.74 -12.47
CA ASP A 54 -5.80 -12.76 -11.77
C ASP A 54 -6.48 -12.21 -10.51
N GLY A 55 -6.47 -10.89 -10.32
CA GLY A 55 -7.15 -10.29 -9.18
C GLY A 55 -7.35 -8.78 -9.26
N LEU A 56 -8.33 -8.34 -8.47
CA LEU A 56 -8.87 -6.99 -8.48
C LEU A 56 -8.98 -6.49 -7.04
N VAL A 57 -8.46 -5.29 -6.80
CA VAL A 57 -8.64 -4.58 -5.54
C VAL A 57 -9.57 -3.40 -5.79
N ILE A 58 -10.67 -3.33 -5.05
CA ILE A 58 -11.75 -2.36 -5.25
C ILE A 58 -11.97 -1.58 -3.96
N GLY A 59 -11.79 -0.26 -4.00
CA GLY A 59 -12.27 0.61 -2.94
C GLY A 59 -11.41 1.86 -2.70
N PRO A 60 -11.79 2.73 -1.77
CA PRO A 60 -12.89 2.57 -0.83
C PRO A 60 -14.25 2.46 -1.52
N LEU A 61 -15.22 1.79 -0.88
CA LEU A 61 -16.52 1.40 -1.45
C LEU A 61 -17.48 2.60 -1.62
N ALA A 62 -17.06 3.54 -2.46
CA ALA A 62 -17.79 4.71 -2.88
C ALA A 62 -17.49 5.02 -4.35
N PHE A 63 -18.45 5.63 -5.01
CA PHE A 63 -18.34 6.15 -6.36
C PHE A 63 -17.55 7.46 -6.39
N GLU A 64 -17.17 7.93 -7.58
CA GLU A 64 -16.48 9.20 -7.78
C GLU A 64 -17.27 10.36 -7.18
N ASP A 65 -18.60 10.35 -7.24
CA ASP A 65 -19.46 11.37 -6.63
C ASP A 65 -19.60 11.26 -5.10
N LYS A 66 -18.78 10.42 -4.45
CA LYS A 66 -18.77 10.13 -3.01
C LYS A 66 -20.03 9.43 -2.47
N SER A 67 -20.97 9.01 -3.32
CA SER A 67 -22.06 8.15 -2.86
C SER A 67 -21.54 6.73 -2.61
N PHE A 68 -22.08 6.06 -1.59
CA PHE A 68 -21.68 4.71 -1.25
C PHE A 68 -22.18 3.67 -2.25
N THR A 69 -21.37 2.63 -2.47
CA THR A 69 -21.71 1.55 -3.39
C THR A 69 -22.76 0.58 -2.83
N PHE A 70 -23.11 0.72 -1.55
CA PHE A 70 -24.20 0.01 -0.87
C PHE A 70 -24.70 0.85 0.31
N ASP A 71 -25.92 0.58 0.77
CA ASP A 71 -26.46 1.22 1.97
C ASP A 71 -26.06 0.44 3.22
N PRO A 72 -25.68 1.10 4.33
CA PRO A 72 -25.35 0.41 5.57
C PRO A 72 -26.54 -0.40 6.08
N ASN A 73 -26.33 -1.67 6.45
CA ASN A 73 -27.38 -2.50 7.04
C ASN A 73 -27.42 -2.32 8.57
N PRO A 74 -28.45 -1.67 9.15
CA PRO A 74 -28.53 -1.43 10.60
C PRO A 74 -28.45 -2.70 11.45
N ASP A 75 -28.91 -3.84 10.91
CA ASP A 75 -28.89 -5.11 11.62
C ASP A 75 -27.47 -5.59 11.88
N VAL A 76 -26.53 -5.29 10.98
CA VAL A 76 -25.11 -5.61 11.17
C VAL A 76 -24.57 -4.81 12.35
N TYR A 77 -24.76 -3.49 12.36
CA TYR A 77 -24.23 -2.61 13.42
C TYR A 77 -24.79 -2.94 14.81
N ARG A 78 -26.08 -3.34 14.87
CA ARG A 78 -26.70 -3.83 16.12
C ARG A 78 -25.96 -5.04 16.72
N ARG A 79 -25.38 -5.93 15.90
CA ARG A 79 -24.58 -7.08 16.40
C ARG A 79 -23.33 -6.66 17.18
N PHE A 80 -22.81 -5.47 16.88
CA PHE A 80 -21.61 -4.90 17.52
C PHE A 80 -21.96 -3.87 18.60
N GLY A 81 -23.24 -3.59 18.85
CA GLY A 81 -23.68 -2.58 19.81
C GLY A 81 -23.26 -1.16 19.43
N VAL A 82 -23.24 -0.86 18.13
CA VAL A 82 -22.89 0.47 17.59
C VAL A 82 -23.98 0.97 16.65
N GLU A 83 -24.01 2.29 16.44
CA GLU A 83 -24.96 2.91 15.51
C GLU A 83 -24.47 2.80 14.06
N PRO A 84 -25.37 2.53 13.10
CA PRO A 84 -25.01 2.58 11.69
C PRO A 84 -24.66 4.01 11.25
N PRO A 85 -23.76 4.17 10.26
CA PRO A 85 -23.58 5.44 9.61
C PRO A 85 -24.90 5.93 9.00
N PRO A 86 -25.18 7.24 9.04
CA PRO A 86 -26.24 7.80 8.23
C PRO A 86 -26.01 7.46 6.75
N ALA A 87 -27.10 7.10 6.06
CA ALA A 87 -27.04 6.88 4.63
C ALA A 87 -26.55 8.16 3.95
N ASN A 88 -25.53 8.04 3.08
CA ASN A 88 -25.11 9.09 2.15
C ASN A 88 -24.37 10.31 2.73
N THR A 89 -23.70 10.23 3.89
CA THR A 89 -22.83 11.34 4.34
C THR A 89 -21.46 11.29 3.66
N GLN A 90 -21.29 12.16 2.65
CA GLN A 90 -20.03 12.37 1.91
C GLN A 90 -18.85 12.80 2.81
N ASP A 91 -19.15 13.38 3.98
CA ASP A 91 -18.17 13.95 4.92
C ASP A 91 -17.21 12.92 5.53
N SER A 92 -17.57 11.64 5.49
CA SER A 92 -16.75 10.52 5.99
C SER A 92 -15.65 10.07 5.03
N LEU A 93 -15.63 10.60 3.80
CA LEU A 93 -14.68 10.24 2.75
C LEU A 93 -13.60 11.31 2.58
N TRP A 94 -12.42 11.02 3.13
CA TRP A 94 -11.26 11.91 3.27
C TRP A 94 -10.51 12.23 1.97
N TRP A 95 -10.79 11.56 0.85
CA TRP A 95 -10.08 11.82 -0.40
C TRP A 95 -10.69 12.98 -1.19
N LYS A 96 -9.80 13.66 -1.92
CA LYS A 96 -10.17 14.67 -2.91
C LYS A 96 -10.71 13.97 -4.15
N LEU A 97 -11.76 14.52 -4.76
CA LEU A 97 -12.25 14.05 -6.05
C LEU A 97 -11.08 14.11 -7.05
N PRO A 98 -10.91 13.13 -7.97
CA PRO A 98 -9.88 13.17 -9.01
C PRO A 98 -9.95 14.38 -9.97
N ALA A 99 -10.86 15.34 -9.76
CA ALA A 99 -11.08 16.50 -10.62
C ALA A 99 -11.37 17.81 -9.88
N THR A 100 -10.84 18.04 -8.67
CA THR A 100 -10.74 19.43 -8.18
C THR A 100 -9.49 20.07 -8.79
N ASP A 101 -9.70 21.00 -9.72
CA ASP A 101 -8.64 21.93 -10.10
C ASP A 101 -8.17 22.76 -8.89
N VAL A 102 -7.10 23.53 -9.07
CA VAL A 102 -6.54 24.42 -8.03
C VAL A 102 -7.54 25.49 -7.54
N ARG A 103 -8.74 25.57 -8.13
CA ARG A 103 -9.78 26.55 -7.84
C ARG A 103 -11.02 25.96 -7.17
N GLY A 104 -11.04 24.67 -6.86
CA GLY A 104 -12.11 24.06 -6.06
C GLY A 104 -13.47 23.99 -6.76
N THR A 105 -13.51 24.17 -8.08
CA THR A 105 -14.75 24.01 -8.85
C THR A 105 -14.89 22.59 -9.37
N TRP A 106 -15.97 21.92 -8.96
CA TRP A 106 -16.43 20.66 -9.57
C TRP A 106 -16.77 20.94 -11.03
N ARG A 107 -16.00 20.36 -11.96
CA ARG A 107 -16.51 20.10 -13.30
C ARG A 107 -16.94 18.64 -13.36
N ARG A 108 -18.20 18.43 -13.75
CA ARG A 108 -18.66 17.13 -14.21
C ARG A 108 -17.70 16.68 -15.35
N PRO A 109 -17.36 15.39 -15.48
CA PRO A 109 -16.37 14.91 -16.44
C PRO A 109 -16.71 15.11 -17.93
N ASP A 110 -17.86 15.71 -18.25
CA ASP A 110 -18.32 15.96 -19.61
C ASP A 110 -17.42 16.94 -20.38
N ALA A 111 -16.68 17.82 -19.70
CA ALA A 111 -15.79 18.79 -20.36
C ALA A 111 -14.43 18.21 -20.82
N ASP A 112 -14.02 17.05 -20.30
CA ASP A 112 -12.69 16.47 -20.57
C ASP A 112 -12.71 15.27 -21.55
N GLY A 113 -13.87 14.94 -22.12
CA GLY A 113 -14.01 13.80 -23.05
C GLY A 113 -13.94 12.43 -22.36
N ARG A 114 -14.31 12.36 -21.08
CA ARG A 114 -14.38 11.13 -20.30
C ARG A 114 -15.61 10.33 -20.70
N ASP A 115 -15.41 9.21 -21.41
CA ASP A 115 -16.46 8.27 -21.84
C ASP A 115 -17.03 7.43 -20.68
N THR A 116 -17.53 8.09 -19.63
CA THR A 116 -18.40 7.45 -18.62
C THR A 116 -19.86 7.50 -19.04
N ALA A 117 -20.16 7.82 -20.30
CA ALA A 117 -21.51 8.02 -20.81
C ALA A 117 -22.36 6.73 -20.71
N SER A 118 -21.71 5.56 -20.69
CA SER A 118 -22.35 4.26 -20.48
C SER A 118 -22.62 3.92 -19.00
N VAL A 119 -22.05 4.66 -18.04
CA VAL A 119 -22.31 4.44 -16.62
C VAL A 119 -23.64 5.11 -16.25
N PRO A 120 -24.62 4.35 -15.72
CA PRO A 120 -25.90 4.92 -15.31
C PRO A 120 -25.75 6.02 -14.26
N THR A 121 -26.58 7.07 -14.39
CA THR A 121 -26.66 8.14 -13.39
C THR A 121 -27.53 7.77 -12.19
N ASP A 122 -28.48 6.83 -12.37
CA ASP A 122 -29.27 6.28 -11.27
C ASP A 122 -28.37 5.42 -10.37
N LEU A 123 -28.41 5.71 -9.06
CA LEU A 123 -27.55 5.04 -8.08
C LEU A 123 -27.80 3.53 -8.02
N ARG A 124 -29.05 3.07 -8.16
CA ARG A 124 -29.37 1.63 -8.10
C ARG A 124 -28.82 0.92 -9.32
N GLU A 125 -29.00 1.50 -10.49
CA GLU A 125 -28.43 0.96 -11.74
C GLU A 125 -26.89 0.93 -11.70
N ARG A 126 -26.25 1.98 -11.16
CA ARG A 126 -24.80 2.04 -10.99
C ARG A 126 -24.28 0.99 -10.01
N ARG A 127 -24.97 0.77 -8.87
CA ARG A 127 -24.67 -0.32 -7.92
C ARG A 127 -24.84 -1.70 -8.55
N ALA A 128 -25.88 -1.88 -9.37
CA ALA A 128 -26.09 -3.13 -10.11
C ALA A 128 -24.97 -3.37 -11.14
N LEU A 129 -24.51 -2.31 -11.83
CA LEU A 129 -23.38 -2.40 -12.77
C LEU A 129 -22.08 -2.80 -12.06
N LEU A 130 -21.78 -2.20 -10.91
CA LEU A 130 -20.62 -2.60 -10.08
C LEU A 130 -20.71 -4.07 -9.66
N THR A 131 -21.90 -4.54 -9.26
CA THR A 131 -22.12 -5.94 -8.88
C THR A 131 -21.83 -6.88 -10.06
N ARG A 132 -22.34 -6.58 -11.26
CA ARG A 132 -22.06 -7.36 -12.48
C ARG A 132 -20.57 -7.36 -12.83
N MET A 133 -19.89 -6.22 -12.70
CA MET A 133 -18.45 -6.14 -12.92
C MET A 133 -17.70 -7.07 -11.96
N ILE A 134 -18.03 -7.06 -10.67
CA ILE A 134 -17.40 -7.95 -9.68
C ILE A 134 -17.68 -9.42 -10.02
N GLU A 135 -18.92 -9.78 -10.34
CA GLU A 135 -19.29 -11.14 -10.76
C GLU A 135 -18.54 -11.58 -12.02
N ALA A 136 -18.33 -10.68 -12.97
CA ALA A 136 -17.57 -10.94 -14.19
C ALA A 136 -16.07 -11.21 -13.91
N ALA A 137 -15.47 -10.54 -12.92
CA ALA A 137 -14.13 -10.88 -12.45
C ALA A 137 -14.12 -12.28 -11.80
N LYS A 138 -15.10 -12.58 -10.94
CA LYS A 138 -15.22 -13.90 -10.30
C LYS A 138 -15.45 -15.05 -11.30
N ALA A 139 -16.25 -14.82 -12.35
CA ALA A 139 -16.47 -15.80 -13.41
C ALA A 139 -15.20 -16.14 -14.21
N ARG A 140 -14.21 -15.23 -14.23
CA ARG A 140 -12.87 -15.45 -14.79
C ARG A 140 -11.91 -16.16 -13.81
N GLY A 141 -12.38 -16.51 -12.61
CA GLY A 141 -11.57 -17.11 -11.56
C GLY A 141 -10.70 -16.12 -10.79
N TRP A 142 -10.92 -14.81 -10.94
CA TRP A 142 -10.10 -13.80 -10.27
C TRP A 142 -10.39 -13.72 -8.78
N GLN A 143 -9.40 -13.27 -8.01
CA GLN A 143 -9.62 -12.80 -6.64
C GLN A 143 -10.14 -11.36 -6.64
N VAL A 144 -11.05 -11.04 -5.72
CA VAL A 144 -11.59 -9.71 -5.51
C VAL A 144 -11.44 -9.34 -4.04
N TRP A 145 -10.70 -8.28 -3.75
CA TRP A 145 -10.49 -7.78 -2.39
C TRP A 145 -11.06 -6.37 -2.25
N LEU A 146 -11.80 -6.14 -1.17
CA LEU A 146 -12.38 -4.84 -0.87
C LEU A 146 -11.35 -3.98 -0.12
N PHE A 147 -10.91 -2.89 -0.73
CA PHE A 147 -9.94 -1.97 -0.13
C PHE A 147 -10.61 -0.98 0.82
N CYS A 148 -10.03 -0.88 2.00
CA CYS A 148 -10.47 -0.10 3.14
C CYS A 148 -11.99 -0.12 3.35
N PRO A 149 -12.57 -1.32 3.59
CA PRO A 149 -14.00 -1.46 3.74
C PRO A 149 -14.53 -0.66 4.94
N HIS A 150 -13.68 -0.39 5.92
CA HIS A 150 -13.96 0.44 7.09
C HIS A 150 -14.13 1.94 6.79
N TYR A 151 -13.94 2.43 5.55
CA TYR A 151 -14.32 3.82 5.24
C TYR A 151 -15.83 4.00 5.16
N GLY A 152 -16.28 5.22 5.43
CA GLY A 152 -17.70 5.52 5.55
C GLY A 152 -18.33 4.96 6.83
N VAL A 153 -17.52 4.60 7.82
CA VAL A 153 -18.00 4.24 9.16
C VAL A 153 -18.81 5.37 9.78
N GLY A 154 -19.86 5.01 10.52
CA GLY A 154 -20.63 5.94 11.35
C GLY A 154 -19.76 6.54 12.46
N PRO A 155 -20.32 7.36 13.37
CA PRO A 155 -19.53 7.99 14.41
C PRO A 155 -18.84 6.92 15.27
N GLY A 156 -17.53 6.80 15.10
CA GLY A 156 -16.66 6.13 16.07
C GLY A 156 -16.58 6.95 17.37
N SER A 157 -15.80 6.46 18.33
CA SER A 157 -15.40 7.29 19.46
C SER A 157 -14.57 8.48 18.99
N ARG A 158 -14.43 9.49 19.84
CA ARG A 158 -13.44 10.57 19.66
C ARG A 158 -12.03 10.17 20.10
N GLY A 159 -11.86 8.94 20.61
CA GLY A 159 -10.58 8.40 21.06
C GLY A 159 -9.64 8.00 19.92
N PRO A 160 -8.36 7.74 20.23
CA PRO A 160 -7.38 7.30 19.23
C PRO A 160 -7.73 5.90 18.70
N ILE A 161 -7.82 5.79 17.37
CA ILE A 161 -8.31 4.61 16.62
C ILE A 161 -7.71 3.28 17.09
N LEU A 162 -6.42 3.28 17.45
CA LEU A 162 -5.63 2.08 17.73
C LEU A 162 -5.79 1.52 19.16
N VAL A 163 -6.37 2.28 20.07
CA VAL A 163 -6.61 1.83 21.45
C VAL A 163 -8.08 1.92 21.88
N ASP A 164 -8.90 2.61 21.09
CA ASP A 164 -10.31 2.79 21.35
C ASP A 164 -11.14 1.58 20.89
N GLU A 165 -11.83 0.94 21.84
CA GLU A 165 -12.63 -0.26 21.56
C GLU A 165 -13.86 0.05 20.67
N GLN A 166 -14.53 1.18 20.90
CA GLN A 166 -15.71 1.56 20.12
C GLN A 166 -15.36 1.72 18.63
N THR A 167 -14.22 2.34 18.31
CA THR A 167 -13.72 2.50 16.95
C THR A 167 -13.42 1.15 16.31
N ARG A 168 -12.82 0.21 17.06
CA ARG A 168 -12.58 -1.16 16.58
C ARG A 168 -13.89 -1.90 16.29
N ARG A 169 -14.91 -1.76 17.15
CA ARG A 169 -16.26 -2.33 16.92
C ARG A 169 -16.91 -1.73 15.67
N VAL A 170 -16.83 -0.43 15.49
CA VAL A 170 -17.36 0.26 14.30
C VAL A 170 -16.65 -0.20 13.02
N ASN A 171 -15.31 -0.33 13.04
CA ASN A 171 -14.54 -0.86 11.92
C ASN A 171 -14.90 -2.31 11.59
N ALA A 172 -15.09 -3.17 12.61
CA ALA A 172 -15.51 -4.56 12.43
C ALA A 172 -16.95 -4.67 11.89
N ALA A 173 -17.88 -3.82 12.37
CA ALA A 173 -19.24 -3.74 11.86
C ALA A 173 -19.26 -3.37 10.38
N ARG A 174 -18.51 -2.33 9.99
CA ARG A 174 -18.43 -1.90 8.60
C ARG A 174 -17.74 -2.93 7.70
N LEU A 175 -16.72 -3.62 8.20
CA LEU A 175 -16.11 -4.75 7.51
C LEU A 175 -17.17 -5.83 7.21
N VAL A 176 -17.95 -6.28 8.21
CA VAL A 176 -18.99 -7.29 8.00
C VAL A 176 -20.07 -6.80 7.04
N ASP A 177 -20.52 -5.55 7.18
CA ASP A 177 -21.52 -4.91 6.32
C ASP A 177 -21.08 -4.90 4.84
N ALA A 178 -19.83 -4.51 4.58
CA ALA A 178 -19.24 -4.56 3.24
C ALA A 178 -19.14 -5.97 2.66
N MET A 179 -18.72 -6.95 3.47
CA MET A 179 -18.61 -8.34 3.02
C MET A 179 -19.97 -9.03 2.84
N GLU A 180 -21.01 -8.59 3.55
CA GLU A 180 -22.41 -9.04 3.34
C GLU A 180 -23.03 -8.38 2.10
N ALA A 181 -22.69 -7.11 1.81
CA ALA A 181 -23.11 -6.42 0.59
C ALA A 181 -22.46 -7.01 -0.67
N TYR A 182 -21.22 -7.49 -0.57
CA TYR A 182 -20.47 -8.14 -1.65
C TYR A 182 -20.02 -9.55 -1.24
N PRO A 183 -20.95 -10.52 -1.14
CA PRO A 183 -20.65 -11.85 -0.63
C PRO A 183 -19.65 -12.63 -1.50
N MET A 184 -19.52 -12.26 -2.78
CA MET A 184 -18.59 -12.84 -3.75
C MET A 184 -17.13 -12.37 -3.59
N ALA A 185 -16.86 -11.33 -2.79
CA ALA A 185 -15.49 -10.86 -2.53
C ALA A 185 -14.72 -11.82 -1.63
N ASP A 186 -13.44 -12.04 -1.93
CA ASP A 186 -12.60 -13.02 -1.24
C ASP A 186 -12.10 -12.51 0.11
N GLY A 187 -11.88 -11.21 0.26
CA GLY A 187 -11.37 -10.63 1.49
C GLY A 187 -11.37 -9.11 1.53
N ALA A 188 -10.82 -8.59 2.62
CA ALA A 188 -10.73 -7.16 2.89
C ALA A 188 -9.28 -6.73 3.06
N LEU A 189 -8.89 -5.63 2.41
CA LEU A 189 -7.55 -5.05 2.49
C LEU A 189 -7.61 -3.70 3.19
N PHE A 190 -6.81 -3.52 4.22
CA PHE A 190 -6.72 -2.30 5.02
C PHE A 190 -5.44 -1.53 4.68
N ASP A 191 -5.51 -0.23 4.36
CA ASP A 191 -4.31 0.65 4.20
C ASP A 191 -3.64 0.98 5.54
N GLY A 192 -4.43 0.92 6.61
CA GLY A 192 -4.05 1.06 8.02
C GLY A 192 -5.16 0.48 8.91
N PRO A 193 -5.10 0.63 10.24
CA PRO A 193 -4.48 1.76 10.92
C PRO A 193 -2.98 1.60 11.15
N GLU A 194 -2.29 2.74 11.26
CA GLU A 194 -0.87 2.88 11.58
C GLU A 194 -0.62 4.12 12.44
N TRP A 195 0.53 4.16 13.10
CA TRP A 195 1.00 5.36 13.79
C TRP A 195 1.80 6.26 12.84
N GLY A 196 1.94 7.55 13.20
CA GLY A 196 2.78 8.47 12.45
C GLY A 196 4.25 8.03 12.43
N TYR A 197 4.92 8.07 11.29
CA TYR A 197 6.29 7.55 11.10
C TYR A 197 7.28 8.60 10.60
N GLU A 198 6.83 9.84 10.41
CA GLU A 198 7.62 10.94 9.85
C GLU A 198 8.06 11.93 10.92
N ILE A 199 9.19 12.58 10.66
CA ILE A 199 9.69 13.69 11.48
C ILE A 199 9.51 15.05 10.80
N ALA A 200 9.25 15.05 9.49
CA ALA A 200 9.07 16.27 8.71
C ALA A 200 7.77 17.01 9.12
N PRO A 201 7.85 18.26 9.61
CA PRO A 201 6.73 18.93 10.29
C PRO A 201 5.51 19.21 9.40
N PHE A 202 5.72 19.34 8.08
CA PHE A 202 4.64 19.64 7.13
C PHE A 202 4.18 18.42 6.33
N HIS A 203 4.75 17.24 6.59
CA HIS A 203 4.37 16.03 5.87
C HIS A 203 2.92 15.66 6.18
N GLN A 204 2.08 15.59 5.13
CA GLN A 204 0.64 15.31 5.23
C GLN A 204 -0.07 16.14 6.32
N ASN A 205 0.20 17.45 6.40
CA ASN A 205 -0.35 18.33 7.44
C ASN A 205 -0.09 17.84 8.87
N ALA A 206 1.13 17.32 9.13
CA ALA A 206 1.56 16.74 10.39
C ALA A 206 0.79 15.48 10.85
N ARG A 207 -0.09 14.93 9.99
CA ARG A 207 -0.85 13.70 10.28
C ARG A 207 0.08 12.52 10.61
N SER A 208 1.14 12.36 9.84
CA SER A 208 2.07 11.23 9.98
C SER A 208 3.23 11.54 10.93
N SER A 209 3.17 12.63 11.71
CA SER A 209 4.23 12.92 12.68
C SER A 209 4.31 11.83 13.74
N ILE A 210 5.49 11.26 13.94
CA ILE A 210 5.76 10.30 15.01
C ILE A 210 5.52 10.90 16.40
N PHE A 211 5.62 12.22 16.55
CA PHE A 211 5.48 12.88 17.85
C PHE A 211 4.02 13.15 18.26
N ASN A 212 3.05 12.77 17.44
CA ASN A 212 1.63 13.04 17.64
C ASN A 212 0.81 11.82 18.12
N ASP A 213 1.45 10.68 18.39
CA ASP A 213 0.77 9.40 18.65
C ASP A 213 0.51 9.06 20.14
N LEU A 214 0.91 9.94 21.06
CA LEU A 214 0.67 9.82 22.51
C LEU A 214 -0.20 10.96 23.08
N PRO A 215 -1.38 11.30 22.54
CA PRO A 215 -2.30 12.20 23.24
C PRO A 215 -2.78 11.56 24.55
N GLU A 216 -3.24 12.35 25.53
CA GLU A 216 -3.65 11.87 26.86
C GLU A 216 -4.72 10.77 26.79
N SER A 217 -5.58 10.81 25.78
CA SER A 217 -6.60 9.79 25.51
C SER A 217 -6.03 8.39 25.19
N VAL A 218 -4.72 8.24 24.97
CA VAL A 218 -4.04 6.95 24.83
C VAL A 218 -3.75 6.30 26.19
N ALA A 219 -3.70 7.05 27.28
CA ALA A 219 -3.15 6.59 28.56
C ALA A 219 -3.84 5.33 29.12
N GLU A 220 -5.18 5.28 29.08
CA GLU A 220 -5.94 4.11 29.52
C GLU A 220 -5.66 2.87 28.65
N GLY A 221 -5.60 3.07 27.33
CA GLY A 221 -5.27 2.03 26.37
C GLY A 221 -3.87 1.46 26.57
N ALA A 222 -2.89 2.34 26.80
CA ALA A 222 -1.52 1.95 27.13
C ALA A 222 -1.46 1.15 28.43
N ALA A 223 -2.11 1.62 29.50
CA ALA A 223 -2.14 0.93 30.78
C ALA A 223 -2.78 -0.46 30.68
N ARG A 224 -3.88 -0.61 29.94
CA ARG A 224 -4.52 -1.91 29.66
C ARG A 224 -3.56 -2.89 28.97
N MET A 225 -2.70 -2.39 28.09
CA MET A 225 -1.69 -3.18 27.39
C MET A 225 -0.40 -3.39 28.22
N GLY A 226 -0.33 -2.85 29.43
CA GLY A 226 0.82 -3.00 30.34
C GLY A 226 1.96 -2.01 30.12
N PHE A 227 1.71 -0.88 29.44
CA PHE A 227 2.71 0.16 29.18
C PHE A 227 2.52 1.38 30.10
N ASP A 228 3.63 2.01 30.50
CA ASP A 228 3.60 3.25 31.29
C ASP A 228 3.54 4.48 30.37
N TYR A 229 2.35 5.08 30.27
CA TYR A 229 2.10 6.25 29.44
C TYR A 229 3.03 7.43 29.76
N ALA A 230 3.21 7.77 31.04
CA ALA A 230 4.03 8.92 31.44
C ALA A 230 5.51 8.69 31.08
N ARG A 231 5.98 7.45 31.24
CA ARG A 231 7.33 7.05 30.85
C ARG A 231 7.55 7.15 29.33
N MET A 232 6.59 6.69 28.53
CA MET A 232 6.63 6.80 27.06
C MET A 232 6.60 8.26 26.60
N VAL A 233 5.75 9.12 27.18
CA VAL A 233 5.72 10.55 26.88
C VAL A 233 7.08 11.20 27.18
N GLY A 234 7.67 10.90 28.33
CA GLY A 234 9.01 11.38 28.68
C GLY A 234 10.08 10.92 27.68
N ALA A 235 10.00 9.68 27.18
CA ALA A 235 10.92 9.16 26.17
C ALA A 235 10.76 9.87 24.82
N LYS A 236 9.52 10.10 24.39
CA LYS A 236 9.19 10.87 23.19
C LYS A 236 9.80 12.28 23.25
N ASP A 237 9.64 12.97 24.38
CA ASP A 237 10.14 14.33 24.54
C ASP A 237 11.68 14.37 24.58
N ARG A 238 12.32 13.39 25.22
CA ARG A 238 13.78 13.23 25.18
C ARG A 238 14.28 12.92 23.77
N LEU A 239 13.60 12.06 23.01
CA LEU A 239 13.93 11.79 21.62
C LEU A 239 13.81 13.06 20.78
N PHE A 240 12.71 13.81 20.92
CA PHE A 240 12.52 15.07 20.21
C PHE A 240 13.65 16.06 20.50
N ALA A 241 13.98 16.27 21.77
CA ALA A 241 15.10 17.13 22.19
C ALA A 241 16.45 16.62 21.65
N ARG A 242 16.66 15.30 21.66
CA ARG A 242 17.87 14.66 21.12
C ARG A 242 18.02 14.92 19.63
N LEU A 243 16.95 14.79 18.84
CA LEU A 243 16.98 15.07 17.40
C LEU A 243 17.18 16.56 17.08
N HIS A 244 16.94 17.48 18.02
CA HIS A 244 17.20 18.93 17.90
C HIS A 244 18.57 19.37 18.46
N ALA A 245 19.38 18.42 18.91
CA ALA A 245 20.70 18.68 19.47
C ALA A 245 21.76 17.73 18.91
N LEU A 246 21.59 17.30 17.65
CA LEU A 246 22.57 16.49 16.94
C LEU A 246 23.71 17.35 16.41
N ASP A 247 24.92 16.79 16.43
CA ASP A 247 26.10 17.32 15.76
C ASP A 247 26.85 16.17 15.05
N ASP A 248 27.70 16.52 14.07
CA ASP A 248 28.44 15.52 13.30
C ASP A 248 29.34 14.66 14.19
N ARG A 249 29.92 15.24 15.26
CA ARG A 249 30.75 14.50 16.21
C ARG A 249 29.97 13.37 16.88
N THR A 250 28.75 13.65 17.33
CA THR A 250 27.87 12.67 17.97
C THR A 250 27.45 11.60 16.98
N ILE A 251 27.13 12.00 15.75
CA ILE A 251 26.82 11.08 14.65
C ILE A 251 28.02 10.19 14.34
N ASP A 252 29.23 10.72 14.37
CA ASP A 252 30.44 9.96 14.07
C ASP A 252 30.80 8.93 15.12
N ILE A 253 30.58 9.26 16.41
CA ILE A 253 30.82 8.34 17.52
C ILE A 253 29.87 7.13 17.45
N TRP A 254 28.60 7.35 17.12
CA TRP A 254 27.56 6.34 17.30
C TRP A 254 27.00 5.76 15.99
N GLY A 255 27.06 6.50 14.89
CA GLY A 255 26.43 6.18 13.60
C GLY A 255 27.34 5.54 12.58
N ASP A 256 28.53 5.06 12.96
CA ASP A 256 29.35 4.30 12.02
C ASP A 256 28.70 2.92 11.71
N ARG A 257 28.87 2.42 10.48
CA ARG A 257 28.37 1.12 10.03
C ARG A 257 28.87 -0.04 10.92
N SER A 258 29.97 0.18 11.63
CA SER A 258 30.56 -0.74 12.61
C SER A 258 29.83 -0.77 13.96
N GLY A 259 29.06 0.26 14.32
CA GLY A 259 28.36 0.36 15.61
C GLY A 259 27.11 -0.51 15.70
N GLY A 260 26.55 -0.91 14.56
CA GLY A 260 25.35 -1.74 14.45
C GLY A 260 24.17 -1.20 15.25
N PHE A 261 23.30 -2.10 15.71
CA PHE A 261 22.13 -1.75 16.51
C PHE A 261 22.48 -0.94 17.78
N MET A 262 23.55 -1.29 18.49
CA MET A 262 23.92 -0.64 19.74
C MET A 262 24.38 0.81 19.51
N GLY A 263 25.10 1.07 18.41
CA GLY A 263 25.44 2.42 17.98
C GLY A 263 24.20 3.24 17.61
N GLY A 264 23.30 2.66 16.80
CA GLY A 264 22.02 3.29 16.44
C GLY A 264 21.16 3.62 17.67
N PHE A 265 21.07 2.71 18.64
CA PHE A 265 20.34 2.97 19.89
C PHE A 265 21.00 4.09 20.72
N GLY A 266 22.34 4.17 20.73
CA GLY A 266 23.09 5.29 21.31
C GLY A 266 22.82 6.64 20.63
N LEU A 267 22.67 6.68 19.30
CA LEU A 267 22.24 7.88 18.57
C LEU A 267 20.90 8.40 19.07
N LEU A 268 19.96 7.48 19.32
CA LEU A 268 18.62 7.76 19.83
C LEU A 268 18.59 8.06 21.34
N GLY A 269 19.75 8.12 22.00
CA GLY A 269 19.89 8.49 23.42
C GLY A 269 20.02 7.33 24.39
N GLY A 270 20.00 6.07 23.91
CA GLY A 270 20.16 4.88 24.74
C GLY A 270 19.04 4.70 25.77
N ASP A 271 17.86 5.25 25.51
CA ASP A 271 16.75 5.32 26.45
C ASP A 271 15.90 4.04 26.44
N PRO A 272 15.86 3.23 27.51
CA PRO A 272 15.03 2.03 27.54
C PRO A 272 13.54 2.32 27.39
N ALA A 273 13.08 3.52 27.80
CA ALA A 273 11.68 3.92 27.63
C ALA A 273 11.31 4.21 26.17
N LEU A 274 12.29 4.50 25.31
CA LEU A 274 12.06 4.60 23.87
C LEU A 274 11.71 3.23 23.28
N ALA A 275 12.40 2.18 23.70
CA ALA A 275 12.07 0.81 23.28
C ALA A 275 10.67 0.39 23.75
N GLU A 276 10.28 0.79 24.97
CA GLU A 276 8.92 0.59 25.49
C GLU A 276 7.87 1.30 24.62
N TRP A 277 8.12 2.55 24.22
CA TRP A 277 7.23 3.28 23.33
C TRP A 277 7.11 2.62 21.94
N ILE A 278 8.22 2.20 21.33
CA ILE A 278 8.16 1.47 20.05
C ILE A 278 7.38 0.15 20.19
N ALA A 279 7.56 -0.58 21.30
CA ALA A 279 6.82 -1.82 21.57
C ALA A 279 5.31 -1.57 21.78
N PHE A 280 4.92 -0.49 22.46
CA PHE A 280 3.52 -0.08 22.56
C PHE A 280 2.92 0.15 21.17
N ARG A 281 3.64 0.89 20.31
CA ARG A 281 3.18 1.22 18.96
C ARG A 281 2.89 -0.03 18.14
N THR A 282 3.80 -1.00 18.13
CA THR A 282 3.62 -2.26 17.39
C THR A 282 2.56 -3.17 17.99
N THR A 283 2.45 -3.19 19.31
CA THR A 283 1.43 -3.96 20.03
C THR A 283 0.04 -3.42 19.72
N ALA A 284 -0.15 -2.10 19.73
CA ALA A 284 -1.45 -1.49 19.51
C ALA A 284 -2.00 -1.74 18.10
N VAL A 285 -1.15 -1.68 17.07
CA VAL A 285 -1.54 -2.01 15.69
C VAL A 285 -1.90 -3.49 15.56
N THR A 286 -1.05 -4.38 16.07
CA THR A 286 -1.29 -5.84 16.00
C THR A 286 -2.59 -6.23 16.72
N GLU A 287 -2.80 -5.71 17.93
CA GLU A 287 -4.03 -5.95 18.70
C GLU A 287 -5.27 -5.42 17.96
N THR A 288 -5.17 -4.25 17.33
CA THR A 288 -6.28 -3.70 16.55
C THR A 288 -6.70 -4.62 15.41
N PHE A 289 -5.75 -5.14 14.62
CA PHE A 289 -6.07 -6.09 13.56
C PHE A 289 -6.64 -7.41 14.12
N SER A 290 -6.09 -7.92 15.22
CA SER A 290 -6.59 -9.16 15.86
C SER A 290 -8.04 -8.99 16.30
N GLN A 291 -8.34 -7.92 17.04
CA GLN A 291 -9.70 -7.68 17.55
C GLN A 291 -10.71 -7.42 16.45
N ILE A 292 -10.36 -6.64 15.41
CA ILE A 292 -11.25 -6.43 14.27
C ILE A 292 -11.55 -7.78 13.59
N LYS A 293 -10.53 -8.62 13.37
CA LYS A 293 -10.69 -9.95 12.76
C LYS A 293 -11.57 -10.86 13.62
N GLU A 294 -11.32 -10.91 14.92
CA GLU A 294 -12.06 -11.73 15.88
C GLU A 294 -13.54 -11.32 15.93
N MET A 295 -13.81 -10.02 16.12
CA MET A 295 -15.18 -9.50 16.17
C MET A 295 -15.91 -9.71 14.84
N ALA A 296 -15.26 -9.46 13.71
CA ALA A 296 -15.87 -9.67 12.39
C ALA A 296 -16.22 -11.14 12.15
N ASN A 297 -15.32 -12.06 12.49
CA ASN A 297 -15.55 -13.49 12.35
C ASN A 297 -16.59 -14.04 13.34
N ALA A 298 -16.75 -13.42 14.50
CA ALA A 298 -17.79 -13.81 15.47
C ALA A 298 -19.20 -13.36 15.04
N ASN A 299 -19.30 -12.35 14.17
CA ASN A 299 -20.55 -11.72 13.77
C ASN A 299 -20.87 -11.88 12.27
N SER A 300 -20.13 -12.73 11.56
CA SER A 300 -20.33 -13.06 10.15
C SER A 300 -20.63 -14.55 9.97
N ASN A 301 -21.39 -14.88 8.92
CA ASN A 301 -21.72 -16.25 8.56
C ASN A 301 -20.54 -17.02 7.95
N ARG A 302 -19.42 -16.35 7.69
CA ARG A 302 -18.19 -16.97 7.18
C ARG A 302 -16.95 -16.33 7.81
N LYS A 303 -15.82 -17.03 7.72
CA LYS A 303 -14.53 -16.40 7.99
C LYS A 303 -14.24 -15.35 6.91
N ILE A 304 -13.81 -14.17 7.35
CA ILE A 304 -13.45 -13.05 6.49
C ILE A 304 -11.92 -12.95 6.46
N PRO A 305 -11.27 -13.29 5.33
CA PRO A 305 -9.87 -13.00 5.13
C PRO A 305 -9.60 -11.50 5.21
N ILE A 306 -8.59 -11.11 5.97
CA ILE A 306 -8.15 -9.72 6.07
C ILE A 306 -6.68 -9.59 5.69
N ALA A 307 -6.34 -8.43 5.16
CA ALA A 307 -5.00 -8.06 4.76
C ALA A 307 -4.69 -6.62 5.16
N CYS A 308 -3.41 -6.28 5.22
CA CYS A 308 -2.93 -4.92 5.50
C CYS A 308 -1.90 -4.50 4.45
N GLY A 309 -1.86 -3.19 4.18
CA GLY A 309 -0.91 -2.52 3.29
C GLY A 309 0.22 -1.77 4.01
N PRO A 310 1.10 -2.41 4.80
CA PRO A 310 2.09 -1.69 5.61
C PRO A 310 3.17 -1.02 4.75
N ARG A 311 3.84 0.01 5.29
CA ARG A 311 5.13 0.52 4.78
C ARG A 311 6.13 -0.64 4.65
N SER A 312 7.10 -0.56 3.73
CA SER A 312 8.12 -1.60 3.55
C SER A 312 8.79 -2.02 4.87
N ALA A 313 9.35 -3.23 4.93
CA ALA A 313 9.85 -3.84 6.16
C ALA A 313 10.84 -2.93 6.92
N ALA A 314 11.69 -2.18 6.20
CA ALA A 314 12.63 -1.23 6.82
C ALA A 314 11.96 -0.06 7.57
N TRP A 315 10.75 0.33 7.19
CA TRP A 315 9.98 1.41 7.83
C TRP A 315 8.85 0.91 8.73
N SER A 316 8.57 -0.38 8.71
CA SER A 316 7.42 -1.02 9.33
C SER A 316 7.27 -0.67 10.82
N SER A 317 8.30 -0.88 11.63
CA SER A 317 8.28 -0.59 13.07
C SER A 317 8.07 0.89 13.36
N MET A 318 8.52 1.77 12.47
CA MET A 318 8.33 3.21 12.61
C MET A 318 6.87 3.63 12.39
N ALA A 319 6.14 2.92 11.54
CA ALA A 319 4.70 3.05 11.37
C ALA A 319 3.89 2.23 12.39
N GLY A 320 4.58 1.52 13.31
CA GLY A 320 3.95 0.69 14.32
C GLY A 320 3.56 -0.70 13.83
N TYR A 321 4.17 -1.22 12.78
CA TYR A 321 3.97 -2.61 12.38
C TYR A 321 5.09 -3.49 12.93
N ASP A 322 4.73 -4.53 13.67
CA ASP A 322 5.58 -5.72 13.82
C ASP A 322 5.17 -6.70 12.73
N TYR A 323 6.03 -6.85 11.72
CA TYR A 323 5.74 -7.68 10.55
C TYR A 323 5.48 -9.15 10.90
N GLU A 324 6.23 -9.72 11.84
CA GLU A 324 6.09 -11.13 12.20
C GLU A 324 4.80 -11.33 13.01
N ALA A 325 4.55 -10.47 14.00
CA ALA A 325 3.32 -10.53 14.78
C ALA A 325 2.08 -10.28 13.92
N LEU A 326 2.15 -9.31 13.02
CA LEU A 326 1.08 -8.99 12.08
C LEU A 326 0.84 -10.13 11.08
N GLY A 327 1.90 -10.78 10.58
CA GLY A 327 1.78 -11.92 9.67
C GLY A 327 1.11 -13.17 10.28
N LYS A 328 1.07 -13.28 11.61
CA LYS A 328 0.30 -14.30 12.35
C LYS A 328 -1.19 -13.98 12.39
N VAL A 329 -1.58 -12.72 12.26
CA VAL A 329 -2.98 -12.26 12.29
C VAL A 329 -3.57 -12.20 10.88
N LEU A 330 -2.84 -11.64 9.92
CA LEU A 330 -3.33 -11.40 8.56
C LEU A 330 -3.36 -12.65 7.69
N ASP A 331 -4.31 -12.73 6.77
CA ASP A 331 -4.35 -13.80 5.76
C ASP A 331 -3.39 -13.49 4.61
N ARG A 332 -3.22 -12.20 4.27
CA ARG A 332 -2.25 -11.69 3.28
C ARG A 332 -1.61 -10.38 3.73
N MET A 333 -0.41 -10.09 3.25
CA MET A 333 0.30 -8.83 3.48
C MET A 333 0.61 -8.15 2.14
N PHE A 334 0.35 -6.86 2.07
CA PHE A 334 0.55 -6.03 0.88
C PHE A 334 1.61 -4.97 1.20
N PRO A 335 2.89 -5.31 1.37
CA PRO A 335 3.88 -4.29 1.70
C PRO A 335 3.95 -3.24 0.58
N LYS A 336 4.10 -1.98 0.95
CA LYS A 336 4.30 -0.87 0.02
C LYS A 336 5.72 -0.95 -0.56
N HIS A 337 5.87 -1.57 -1.73
CA HIS A 337 7.11 -1.55 -2.53
C HIS A 337 7.20 -0.22 -3.27
N TYR A 338 7.16 0.85 -2.48
CA TYR A 338 7.12 2.22 -2.92
C TYR A 338 8.52 2.79 -2.75
N PHE A 339 9.27 2.88 -3.85
CA PHE A 339 10.70 3.19 -3.81
C PHE A 339 11.07 4.58 -4.31
N TRP A 340 10.16 5.28 -5.00
CA TRP A 340 10.38 6.58 -5.63
C TRP A 340 10.84 7.67 -4.66
N HIS A 341 11.47 8.68 -5.26
CA HIS A 341 11.83 9.93 -4.60
C HIS A 341 10.62 10.88 -4.57
N ARG A 342 10.67 11.89 -3.69
CA ARG A 342 9.59 12.86 -3.45
C ARG A 342 8.25 12.18 -3.11
N GLY A 343 7.14 12.92 -3.22
CA GLY A 343 5.81 12.43 -2.85
C GLY A 343 5.68 12.05 -1.37
N PHE A 344 4.65 11.27 -1.05
CA PHE A 344 4.56 10.58 0.23
C PHE A 344 4.74 9.07 0.07
N ASP A 345 5.16 8.39 1.14
CA ASP A 345 5.40 6.95 1.20
C ASP A 345 6.52 6.38 0.29
N GLY A 346 7.11 7.14 -0.63
CA GLY A 346 8.32 6.68 -1.33
C GLY A 346 9.49 6.43 -0.37
N LEU A 347 10.24 5.34 -0.53
CA LEU A 347 11.40 5.02 0.31
C LEU A 347 12.50 6.09 0.16
N TYR A 348 12.88 6.42 -1.07
CA TYR A 348 13.83 7.51 -1.34
C TYR A 348 13.28 8.85 -0.81
N GLY A 349 12.01 9.14 -1.05
CA GLY A 349 11.36 10.35 -0.55
C GLY A 349 11.40 10.46 0.99
N SER A 350 11.16 9.35 1.70
CA SER A 350 11.19 9.32 3.17
C SER A 350 12.61 9.56 3.70
N VAL A 351 13.62 8.89 3.12
CA VAL A 351 15.03 9.12 3.49
C VAL A 351 15.43 10.58 3.26
N ALA A 352 15.13 11.14 2.08
CA ALA A 352 15.46 12.53 1.76
C ALA A 352 14.82 13.51 2.75
N ARG A 353 13.52 13.34 3.07
CA ARG A 353 12.83 14.18 4.06
C ARG A 353 13.44 14.08 5.45
N PHE A 354 13.83 12.88 5.90
CA PHE A 354 14.52 12.72 7.18
C PHE A 354 15.84 13.50 7.20
N VAL A 355 16.65 13.36 6.15
CA VAL A 355 17.94 14.08 6.01
C VAL A 355 17.73 15.60 6.03
N GLU A 356 16.79 16.11 5.23
CA GLU A 356 16.46 17.54 5.18
C GLU A 356 15.96 18.06 6.54
N THR A 357 15.09 17.30 7.20
CA THR A 357 14.51 17.69 8.49
C THR A 357 15.58 17.76 9.58
N LEU A 358 16.45 16.75 9.67
CA LEU A 358 17.53 16.72 10.66
C LEU A 358 18.49 17.89 10.49
N ARG A 359 18.82 18.26 9.25
CA ARG A 359 19.66 19.44 8.96
C ARG A 359 18.96 20.76 9.23
N THR A 360 17.65 20.81 9.01
CA THR A 360 16.84 21.99 9.34
C THR A 360 16.82 22.21 10.86
N TRP A 361 16.66 21.14 11.64
CA TRP A 361 16.71 21.22 13.10
C TRP A 361 18.11 21.48 13.63
N ASN A 362 19.15 21.02 12.93
CA ASN A 362 20.54 21.13 13.34
C ASN A 362 21.40 21.71 12.21
N PRO A 363 21.50 23.05 12.08
CA PRO A 363 22.25 23.69 11.00
C PRO A 363 23.75 23.31 10.95
N GLY A 364 24.30 22.77 12.05
CA GLY A 364 25.68 22.29 12.13
C GLY A 364 25.90 20.83 11.70
N VAL A 365 24.84 20.08 11.37
CA VAL A 365 24.94 18.70 10.87
C VAL A 365 25.14 18.72 9.36
N SER A 366 26.18 18.01 8.90
CA SER A 366 26.44 17.86 7.48
C SER A 366 25.43 16.90 6.82
N GLU A 367 25.35 16.98 5.50
CA GLU A 367 24.52 16.06 4.72
C GLU A 367 24.96 14.60 4.85
N VAL A 368 26.28 14.38 4.86
CA VAL A 368 26.87 13.06 5.09
C VAL A 368 26.53 12.55 6.49
N GLY A 369 26.62 13.42 7.51
CA GLY A 369 26.20 13.09 8.88
C GLY A 369 24.73 12.69 8.94
N ALA A 370 23.83 13.46 8.34
CA ALA A 370 22.40 13.14 8.33
C ALA A 370 22.08 11.83 7.58
N LEU A 371 22.72 11.56 6.44
CA LEU A 371 22.59 10.28 5.73
C LEU A 371 23.10 9.10 6.57
N LYS A 372 24.23 9.30 7.27
CA LYS A 372 24.82 8.33 8.20
C LYS A 372 23.88 8.02 9.37
N PHE A 373 23.20 9.05 9.91
CA PHE A 373 22.16 8.87 10.92
C PHE A 373 21.02 7.96 10.42
N VAL A 374 20.44 8.26 9.26
CA VAL A 374 19.32 7.47 8.70
C VAL A 374 19.76 6.03 8.43
N THR A 375 20.95 5.83 7.86
CA THR A 375 21.50 4.49 7.63
C THR A 375 21.63 3.69 8.94
N SER A 376 22.10 4.34 10.00
CA SER A 376 22.33 3.70 11.30
C SER A 376 21.05 3.32 12.03
N VAL A 377 20.05 4.20 12.00
CA VAL A 377 18.79 4.01 12.72
C VAL A 377 17.90 3.00 12.00
N PHE A 378 17.84 3.04 10.67
CA PHE A 378 16.90 2.22 9.89
C PHE A 378 17.55 0.99 9.24
N GLY A 379 18.89 0.90 9.24
CA GLY A 379 19.61 -0.16 8.52
C GLY A 379 19.42 -0.09 6.99
N ILE A 380 19.09 1.09 6.47
CA ILE A 380 18.86 1.34 5.05
C ILE A 380 20.15 1.91 4.46
N ASP A 381 21.01 1.02 3.98
CA ASP A 381 22.19 1.40 3.19
C ASP A 381 21.81 1.52 1.71
N LEU A 382 21.61 2.74 1.23
CA LEU A 382 21.21 3.00 -0.15
C LEU A 382 22.43 3.00 -1.09
N PRO A 383 22.48 2.09 -2.09
CA PRO A 383 23.61 2.02 -3.01
C PRO A 383 23.80 3.33 -3.78
N GLU A 384 25.05 3.79 -3.88
CA GLU A 384 25.48 4.98 -4.65
C GLU A 384 24.83 6.31 -4.22
N VAL A 385 24.19 6.36 -3.05
CA VAL A 385 23.65 7.59 -2.47
C VAL A 385 24.64 8.15 -1.46
N HIS A 386 25.26 9.29 -1.80
CA HIS A 386 26.22 9.99 -0.94
C HIS A 386 25.79 11.43 -0.62
N SER A 387 24.75 11.91 -1.29
CA SER A 387 24.19 13.25 -1.18
C SER A 387 22.70 13.24 -1.53
N LEU A 388 21.97 14.29 -1.12
CA LEU A 388 20.58 14.54 -1.50
C LEU A 388 20.41 14.64 -3.02
N ARG A 389 21.44 15.11 -3.73
CA ARG A 389 21.44 15.19 -5.19
C ARG A 389 21.45 13.81 -5.87
N ASP A 390 21.96 12.78 -5.20
CA ASP A 390 22.04 11.44 -5.80
C ASP A 390 20.65 10.80 -5.96
N PHE A 391 19.67 11.20 -5.14
CA PHE A 391 18.28 10.76 -5.31
C PHE A 391 17.66 11.20 -6.64
N ASP A 392 18.16 12.28 -7.26
CA ASP A 392 17.70 12.77 -8.56
C ASP A 392 18.29 11.99 -9.75
N ARG A 393 19.24 11.07 -9.52
CA ARG A 393 19.88 10.27 -10.58
C ARG A 393 19.09 9.01 -10.93
N GLY A 394 18.02 8.71 -10.18
CA GLY A 394 17.26 7.47 -10.31
C GLY A 394 17.91 6.29 -9.57
N PHE A 395 17.56 5.08 -9.99
CA PHE A 395 17.94 3.86 -9.27
C PHE A 395 19.11 3.15 -9.96
N PRO A 396 20.27 3.00 -9.29
CA PRO A 396 21.36 2.18 -9.81
C PRO A 396 20.96 0.69 -9.78
N GLN A 397 21.63 -0.14 -10.57
CA GLN A 397 21.33 -1.59 -10.59
C GLN A 397 21.45 -2.22 -9.19
N ALA A 398 22.47 -1.81 -8.42
CA ALA A 398 22.69 -2.28 -7.06
C ALA A 398 21.50 -2.04 -6.12
N PHE A 399 20.66 -1.03 -6.38
CA PHE A 399 19.42 -0.80 -5.61
C PHE A 399 18.45 -1.97 -5.75
N PHE A 400 18.25 -2.47 -6.97
CA PHE A 400 17.36 -3.60 -7.23
C PHE A 400 17.94 -4.89 -6.64
N ASP A 401 19.24 -5.13 -6.86
CA ASP A 401 19.94 -6.34 -6.42
C ASP A 401 19.99 -6.47 -4.88
N THR A 402 19.87 -5.35 -4.16
CA THR A 402 19.98 -5.32 -2.69
C THR A 402 18.68 -4.93 -2.01
N ILE A 403 18.16 -3.72 -2.23
CA ILE A 403 17.01 -3.18 -1.50
C ILE A 403 15.73 -3.91 -1.88
N VAL A 404 15.44 -4.04 -3.17
CA VAL A 404 14.20 -4.72 -3.62
C VAL A 404 14.20 -6.18 -3.19
N VAL A 405 15.32 -6.89 -3.38
CA VAL A 405 15.50 -8.28 -2.93
C VAL A 405 15.29 -8.41 -1.42
N ARG A 406 15.93 -7.55 -0.62
CA ARG A 406 15.86 -7.60 0.84
C ARG A 406 14.47 -7.31 1.37
N GLU A 407 13.82 -6.25 0.90
CA GLU A 407 12.48 -5.86 1.36
C GLU A 407 11.43 -6.92 0.96
N THR A 408 11.58 -7.54 -0.21
CA THR A 408 10.75 -8.67 -0.66
C THR A 408 10.95 -9.90 0.22
N THR A 409 12.21 -10.27 0.47
CA THR A 409 12.55 -11.45 1.29
C THR A 409 12.02 -11.30 2.71
N ARG A 410 12.13 -10.11 3.30
CA ARG A 410 11.61 -9.83 4.66
C ARG A 410 10.09 -9.95 4.73
N ALA A 411 9.36 -9.46 3.72
CA ALA A 411 7.91 -9.60 3.69
C ALA A 411 7.47 -11.08 3.56
N ILE A 412 8.17 -11.87 2.75
CA ILE A 412 7.91 -13.32 2.61
C ILE A 412 8.21 -14.03 3.94
N ALA A 413 9.33 -13.72 4.58
CA ALA A 413 9.69 -14.29 5.88
C ALA A 413 8.64 -13.96 6.96
N ALA A 414 8.13 -12.73 6.98
CA ALA A 414 7.08 -12.30 7.92
C ALA A 414 5.77 -13.09 7.78
N MET A 415 5.49 -13.62 6.58
CA MET A 415 4.33 -14.48 6.31
C MET A 415 4.65 -15.97 6.44
N GLY A 416 5.69 -16.33 7.19
CA GLY A 416 6.09 -17.73 7.43
C GLY A 416 6.75 -18.39 6.23
N GLY A 417 7.33 -17.61 5.31
CA GLY A 417 7.93 -18.11 4.08
C GLY A 417 6.93 -18.34 2.94
N ASP A 418 5.63 -18.08 3.15
CA ASP A 418 4.60 -18.26 2.14
C ASP A 418 4.50 -17.04 1.21
N ALA A 419 5.18 -17.13 0.07
CA ALA A 419 5.18 -16.09 -0.95
C ALA A 419 3.80 -15.85 -1.59
N GLU A 420 2.86 -16.80 -1.53
CA GLU A 420 1.51 -16.60 -2.06
C GLU A 420 0.68 -15.64 -1.19
N ARG A 421 1.06 -15.47 0.08
CA ARG A 421 0.43 -14.54 1.03
C ARG A 421 0.98 -13.12 0.93
N VAL A 422 2.01 -12.87 0.11
CA VAL A 422 2.61 -11.55 -0.08
C VAL A 422 2.23 -10.98 -1.45
N VAL A 423 1.59 -9.82 -1.46
CA VAL A 423 1.14 -9.14 -2.69
C VAL A 423 1.52 -7.66 -2.59
N PRO A 424 2.79 -7.27 -2.84
CA PRO A 424 3.25 -5.91 -2.63
C PRO A 424 2.50 -4.91 -3.51
N TRP A 425 2.22 -3.74 -2.96
CA TRP A 425 1.79 -2.60 -3.75
C TRP A 425 2.97 -2.12 -4.60
N VAL A 426 2.76 -2.04 -5.90
CA VAL A 426 3.71 -1.53 -6.89
C VAL A 426 3.07 -0.32 -7.54
N ASP A 427 3.67 0.85 -7.37
CA ASP A 427 3.25 2.09 -8.01
C ASP A 427 4.45 2.72 -8.70
N SER A 428 4.21 3.34 -9.84
CA SER A 428 5.22 4.05 -10.58
C SER A 428 5.44 5.47 -10.07
N GLY A 429 5.16 5.78 -8.81
CA GLY A 429 5.34 7.09 -8.17
C GLY A 429 4.38 8.19 -8.62
N ARG A 430 3.25 7.88 -9.27
CA ARG A 430 2.35 8.91 -9.82
C ARG A 430 1.27 9.31 -8.80
N LYS A 431 0.23 10.04 -9.24
CA LYS A 431 -0.93 10.35 -8.38
C LYS A 431 -1.53 9.06 -7.80
N PRO A 432 -2.01 9.01 -6.56
CA PRO A 432 -2.17 10.13 -5.64
C PRO A 432 -0.92 10.39 -4.80
N HIS A 433 0.15 9.58 -4.92
CA HIS A 433 1.34 9.66 -4.07
C HIS A 433 2.28 10.82 -4.42
N ASP A 434 2.15 11.37 -5.64
CA ASP A 434 2.89 12.54 -6.14
C ASP A 434 4.43 12.40 -6.01
N GLY A 435 4.92 11.17 -6.23
CA GLY A 435 6.34 10.86 -6.31
C GLY A 435 6.96 11.20 -7.67
N ASP A 436 8.27 11.00 -7.77
CA ASP A 436 8.96 11.01 -9.06
C ASP A 436 8.66 9.70 -9.80
N PRO A 437 8.18 9.76 -11.06
CA PRO A 437 7.70 8.55 -11.70
C PRO A 437 8.81 7.53 -12.02
N PHE A 438 8.55 6.26 -11.74
CA PHE A 438 9.35 5.15 -12.27
C PHE A 438 9.19 5.08 -13.78
N THR A 439 10.27 4.75 -14.48
CA THR A 439 10.17 4.35 -15.89
C THR A 439 9.66 2.91 -15.99
N ALA A 440 9.15 2.52 -17.15
CA ALA A 440 8.81 1.12 -17.42
C ALA A 440 10.03 0.19 -17.22
N HIS A 441 11.24 0.66 -17.51
CA HIS A 441 12.47 -0.10 -17.27
C HIS A 441 12.75 -0.29 -15.76
N ASP A 442 12.50 0.71 -14.93
CA ASP A 442 12.64 0.57 -13.47
C ASP A 442 11.59 -0.39 -12.90
N LEU A 443 10.36 -0.33 -13.40
CA LEU A 443 9.31 -1.28 -13.05
C LEU A 443 9.74 -2.71 -13.41
N ASP A 444 10.29 -2.91 -14.60
CA ASP A 444 10.76 -4.21 -15.07
C ASP A 444 11.86 -4.78 -14.16
N ARG A 445 12.89 -3.96 -13.84
CA ARG A 445 13.98 -4.34 -12.93
C ARG A 445 13.50 -4.63 -11.51
N MET A 446 12.53 -3.87 -11.01
CA MET A 446 11.93 -4.11 -9.70
C MET A 446 11.19 -5.45 -9.66
N LEU A 447 10.36 -5.73 -10.66
CA LEU A 447 9.61 -6.99 -10.74
C LEU A 447 10.55 -8.18 -10.93
N GLU A 448 11.61 -8.03 -11.71
CA GLU A 448 12.65 -9.06 -11.85
C GLU A 448 13.34 -9.37 -10.53
N ALA A 449 13.82 -8.36 -9.83
CA ALA A 449 14.50 -8.53 -8.55
C ALA A 449 13.58 -9.13 -7.49
N ALA A 450 12.32 -8.68 -7.43
CA ALA A 450 11.33 -9.22 -6.52
C ALA A 450 10.97 -10.69 -6.85
N GLN A 451 10.80 -11.02 -8.13
CA GLN A 451 10.58 -12.41 -8.59
C GLN A 451 11.77 -13.31 -8.25
N GLY A 452 12.99 -12.82 -8.47
CA GLY A 452 14.22 -13.52 -8.09
C GLY A 452 14.33 -13.76 -6.58
N ALA A 453 13.77 -12.87 -5.76
CA ALA A 453 13.63 -13.04 -4.32
C ALA A 453 12.48 -13.98 -3.89
N GLY A 454 11.78 -14.59 -4.85
CA GLY A 454 10.72 -15.58 -4.62
C GLY A 454 9.30 -15.04 -4.69
N LEU A 455 9.10 -13.74 -4.99
CA LEU A 455 7.77 -13.17 -5.11
C LEU A 455 6.99 -13.79 -6.28
N ARG A 456 5.73 -14.10 -6.04
CA ARG A 456 4.84 -14.72 -7.04
C ARG A 456 3.80 -13.77 -7.61
N ARG A 457 3.46 -12.71 -6.87
CA ARG A 457 2.37 -11.80 -7.21
C ARG A 457 2.63 -10.39 -6.71
N PHE A 458 2.13 -9.40 -7.44
CA PHE A 458 2.12 -7.99 -7.02
C PHE A 458 0.77 -7.34 -7.35
N LEU A 459 0.50 -6.20 -6.74
CA LEU A 459 -0.66 -5.36 -7.01
C LEU A 459 -0.19 -4.06 -7.65
N TYR A 460 -0.52 -3.83 -8.92
CA TYR A 460 -0.21 -2.57 -9.58
C TYR A 460 -1.18 -1.46 -9.15
N HIS A 461 -0.63 -0.35 -8.70
CA HIS A 461 -1.35 0.79 -8.15
C HIS A 461 -1.03 2.10 -8.89
N HIS A 462 -2.02 2.88 -9.31
CA HIS A 462 -3.42 2.51 -9.55
C HIS A 462 -3.66 2.40 -11.06
N HIS A 463 -4.68 1.66 -11.49
CA HIS A 463 -4.99 1.46 -12.91
C HIS A 463 -5.05 2.76 -13.74
N GLY A 464 -5.50 3.88 -13.14
CA GLY A 464 -5.59 5.18 -13.82
C GLY A 464 -4.23 5.79 -14.21
N ASN A 465 -3.12 5.22 -13.74
CA ASN A 465 -1.75 5.62 -14.09
C ASN A 465 -1.06 4.62 -15.00
N LEU A 466 -1.69 3.47 -15.25
CA LEU A 466 -1.11 2.41 -16.06
C LEU A 466 -0.81 2.98 -17.45
N THR A 467 0.47 3.01 -17.83
CA THR A 467 0.89 3.50 -19.14
C THR A 467 1.07 2.32 -20.11
N PRO A 468 1.14 2.56 -21.44
CA PRO A 468 1.49 1.51 -22.40
C PRO A 468 2.82 0.82 -22.09
N GLY A 469 3.80 1.56 -21.56
CA GLY A 469 5.09 1.00 -21.16
C GLY A 469 4.96 0.09 -19.95
N ASP A 470 4.22 0.52 -18.93
CA ASP A 470 3.98 -0.30 -17.73
C ASP A 470 3.20 -1.57 -18.08
N TRP A 471 2.18 -1.46 -18.93
CA TRP A 471 1.41 -2.62 -19.37
C TRP A 471 2.24 -3.60 -20.22
N ALA A 472 3.12 -3.10 -21.09
CA ALA A 472 4.03 -3.96 -21.85
C ALA A 472 4.91 -4.81 -20.91
N VAL A 473 5.41 -4.21 -19.82
CA VAL A 473 6.20 -4.92 -18.79
C VAL A 473 5.35 -5.95 -18.04
N ILE A 474 4.18 -5.52 -17.52
CA ILE A 474 3.30 -6.39 -16.72
C ILE A 474 2.84 -7.59 -17.55
N SER A 475 2.33 -7.35 -18.74
CA SER A 475 1.80 -8.40 -19.63
C SER A 475 2.89 -9.38 -20.08
N ALA A 476 4.11 -8.89 -20.37
CA ALA A 476 5.23 -9.75 -20.73
C ALA A 476 5.70 -10.65 -19.58
N ARG A 477 5.61 -10.19 -18.33
CA ARG A 477 6.01 -10.96 -17.14
C ARG A 477 4.93 -11.91 -16.62
N CYS A 478 3.66 -11.56 -16.83
CA CYS A 478 2.55 -12.26 -16.19
C CYS A 478 1.69 -13.10 -17.12
N GLY A 479 1.67 -12.81 -18.42
CA GLY A 479 0.79 -13.48 -19.37
C GLY A 479 1.25 -13.33 -20.81
N THR A 480 0.31 -13.03 -21.69
CA THR A 480 0.58 -12.79 -23.11
C THR A 480 1.15 -11.38 -23.27
N PRO A 481 2.39 -11.22 -23.77
CA PRO A 481 2.98 -9.90 -23.97
C PRO A 481 2.11 -9.03 -24.88
N TRP A 482 1.77 -7.84 -24.40
CA TRP A 482 1.02 -6.87 -25.19
C TRP A 482 1.89 -6.24 -26.27
N GLN A 483 1.32 -6.11 -27.47
CA GLN A 483 1.93 -5.46 -28.62
C GLN A 483 1.03 -4.33 -29.11
N SER A 484 1.57 -3.13 -29.20
CA SER A 484 0.82 -1.92 -29.57
C SER A 484 0.15 -1.98 -30.95
N THR A 485 0.63 -2.84 -31.86
CA THR A 485 0.13 -2.93 -33.23
C THR A 485 -0.89 -4.04 -33.46
N THR A 486 -1.00 -5.00 -32.54
CA THR A 486 -1.76 -6.25 -32.79
C THR A 486 -2.61 -6.70 -31.61
N SER A 487 -2.34 -6.21 -30.41
CA SER A 487 -3.08 -6.64 -29.21
C SER A 487 -4.29 -5.75 -28.98
N PRO A 488 -5.39 -6.31 -28.42
CA PRO A 488 -6.50 -5.51 -27.95
C PRO A 488 -6.01 -4.43 -27.00
N ILE A 489 -6.71 -3.31 -27.03
CA ILE A 489 -6.44 -2.20 -26.14
C ILE A 489 -6.72 -2.68 -24.71
N TRP A 490 -5.76 -2.50 -23.81
CA TRP A 490 -5.84 -2.89 -22.39
C TRP A 490 -6.39 -1.78 -21.50
N SER A 491 -6.47 -0.57 -22.03
CA SER A 491 -7.06 0.61 -21.42
C SER A 491 -8.28 1.10 -22.22
N LEU A 492 -8.91 2.16 -21.74
CA LEU A 492 -9.73 3.03 -22.58
C LEU A 492 -8.78 3.91 -23.40
N GLU A 493 -8.45 3.54 -24.64
CA GLU A 493 -7.66 4.41 -25.53
C GLU A 493 -8.42 5.73 -25.77
N GLY A 494 -7.96 6.78 -25.08
CA GLY A 494 -8.60 8.10 -24.99
C GLY A 494 -8.52 8.72 -23.59
N TYR A 495 -8.41 7.90 -22.55
CA TYR A 495 -8.63 8.35 -21.15
C TYR A 495 -7.36 8.76 -20.38
N ILE A 496 -6.18 8.23 -20.75
CA ILE A 496 -4.90 8.51 -20.05
C ILE A 496 -3.91 9.28 -20.95
N GLY A 497 -4.08 9.25 -22.27
CA GLY A 497 -3.16 9.87 -23.25
C GLY A 497 -3.24 11.40 -23.38
N ALA A 498 -4.22 12.07 -22.77
CA ALA A 498 -4.44 13.50 -22.98
C ALA A 498 -3.51 14.43 -22.19
N TYR A 499 -2.83 13.94 -21.15
CA TYR A 499 -1.97 14.80 -20.31
C TYR A 499 -0.54 14.99 -20.82
N SER A 500 -0.07 14.22 -21.81
CA SER A 500 1.33 14.35 -22.28
C SER A 500 1.53 15.09 -23.61
N MET A 501 0.48 15.35 -24.41
CA MET A 501 0.66 15.92 -25.76
C MET A 501 -0.25 17.10 -26.16
N ARG A 502 -1.15 17.60 -25.30
CA ARG A 502 -2.01 18.77 -25.63
C ARG A 502 -1.60 20.07 -24.94
N GLY A 503 -0.28 20.32 -24.84
CA GLY A 503 0.26 21.51 -24.16
C GLY A 503 1.28 22.34 -24.95
N TYR A 504 1.66 21.95 -26.17
CA TYR A 504 2.65 22.69 -26.97
C TYR A 504 2.10 22.97 -28.38
N HIS A 505 1.35 24.06 -28.51
CA HIS A 505 1.29 24.76 -29.79
C HIS A 505 2.51 25.69 -29.82
N PRO A 506 3.50 25.50 -30.70
CA PRO A 506 4.49 26.55 -30.92
C PRO A 506 3.74 27.82 -31.35
N PRO A 507 4.07 29.01 -30.81
CA PRO A 507 3.48 30.24 -31.28
C PRO A 507 3.74 30.39 -32.78
N ASP A 508 2.68 30.75 -33.50
CA ASP A 508 2.72 31.02 -34.93
C ASP A 508 3.76 32.14 -35.17
N LEU A 509 4.86 31.80 -35.84
CA LEU A 509 5.97 32.72 -36.16
C LEU A 509 5.58 33.82 -37.17
N ALA A 510 4.29 33.99 -37.47
CA ALA A 510 3.76 34.99 -38.39
C ALA A 510 3.26 36.27 -37.70
N THR A 511 3.39 36.40 -36.38
CA THR A 511 3.14 37.67 -35.67
C THR A 511 4.22 37.97 -34.64
N LEU A 512 5.38 38.40 -35.15
CA LEU A 512 6.31 39.32 -34.48
C LEU A 512 6.85 40.30 -35.51
#